data_AF-A0A916UAY8-F1
#
_entry.id   AF-A0A916UAY8-F1
#
_cell.length_a   1.000
_cell.length_b   1.000
_cell.length_c   1.000
_cell.angle_alpha   90.00
_cell.angle_beta   90.00
_cell.angle_gamma   90.00
#
_symmetry.space_group_name_H-M   'P 1'
#
loop_
_entity.id
_entity.type
_entity.pdbx_description
1 polymer ?
#
loop_
_entity_poly.entity_id
_entity_poly.type
_entity_poly.pdbx_seq_one_letter_code
_entity_poly.pdbx_strand_id
1 'polypeptide(L)'
;MRGYAKISPKFWISGTGEKLRDEGWQAQLVALYLMSSPQANMTGLYYLPKPFMLAETGLSLDDLTKGLQACIRSGFCQYDEKSRMVWVHEMARFQIGKKLKPRDKRAIGVQTEYDNLPDNPYLQAFYDKYAVALCMSYSRANEPAEQAAEAEGKDLPDTLPSASKKHRSQEQEQEQEQDKGQNPANTSVLAVASDAGNASSGGGKQASATGDAAASGTAGPSLSDSAQSTAREKDPPRAEAVAMACPHQEIIALYHQVLPQCPRVRDWTRGRAVHLRARWNEDPARQNLDYWRKFFEYVAGSAFLTGRAQLAGGTGKRSFMADLAWMTKAINFAKIREGQYDN
;
A
#
# COMPACT_ATOMS: atom_id res chain seq x y z
N MET A 1 -6.11 -8.13 -3.20
CA MET A 1 -7.24 -7.23 -2.92
C MET A 1 -6.68 -5.89 -2.45
N ARG A 2 -7.23 -4.77 -2.90
CA ARG A 2 -6.82 -3.42 -2.45
C ARG A 2 -7.29 -3.20 -1.01
N GLY A 3 -6.39 -2.80 -0.11
CA GLY A 3 -6.72 -2.63 1.31
C GLY A 3 -7.44 -1.31 1.66
N TYR A 4 -7.30 -0.28 0.83
CA TYR A 4 -7.95 1.03 1.06
C TYR A 4 -8.10 1.85 -0.22
N ALA A 5 -9.03 2.80 -0.20
CA ALA A 5 -9.22 3.78 -1.27
C ALA A 5 -8.90 5.21 -0.85
N LYS A 6 -8.14 5.94 -1.68
CA LYS A 6 -7.86 7.36 -1.44
C LYS A 6 -8.96 8.22 -2.04
N ILE A 7 -9.75 8.87 -1.19
CA ILE A 7 -10.70 9.91 -1.58
C ILE A 7 -10.19 11.23 -1.01
N SER A 8 -10.01 12.24 -1.86
CA SER A 8 -9.51 13.53 -1.40
C SER A 8 -10.61 14.25 -0.60
N PRO A 9 -10.31 14.84 0.58
CA PRO A 9 -11.26 15.72 1.27
C PRO A 9 -11.73 16.89 0.40
N LYS A 10 -10.93 17.29 -0.61
CA LYS A 10 -11.31 18.31 -1.60
C LYS A 10 -12.53 17.95 -2.44
N PHE A 11 -12.90 16.67 -2.49
CA PHE A 11 -14.12 16.20 -3.16
C PHE A 11 -15.35 16.99 -2.70
N TRP A 12 -15.45 17.33 -1.41
CA TRP A 12 -16.63 18.00 -0.86
C TRP A 12 -16.66 19.51 -1.06
N ILE A 13 -15.51 20.13 -1.30
CA ILE A 13 -15.37 21.60 -1.21
C ILE A 13 -14.98 22.26 -2.53
N SER A 14 -14.63 21.50 -3.58
CA SER A 14 -14.20 22.10 -4.85
C SER A 14 -14.19 21.11 -6.03
N GLY A 15 -14.24 21.65 -7.25
CA GLY A 15 -13.93 20.91 -8.48
C GLY A 15 -15.03 19.95 -8.90
N THR A 16 -14.68 18.74 -9.35
CA THR A 16 -15.67 17.78 -9.86
C THR A 16 -16.66 17.33 -8.79
N GLY A 17 -16.25 17.19 -7.53
CA GLY A 17 -17.16 16.76 -6.46
C GLY A 17 -18.19 17.83 -6.06
N GLU A 18 -17.87 19.12 -6.24
CA GLU A 18 -18.82 20.22 -6.15
C GLU A 18 -19.81 20.20 -7.32
N LYS A 19 -19.35 20.04 -8.56
CA LYS A 19 -20.25 19.88 -9.73
C LYS A 19 -21.23 18.72 -9.56
N LEU A 20 -20.75 17.59 -9.02
CA LEU A 20 -21.61 16.44 -8.73
C LEU A 20 -22.64 16.73 -7.64
N ARG A 21 -22.34 17.60 -6.65
CA ARG A 21 -23.33 18.02 -5.66
C ARG A 21 -24.46 18.79 -6.32
N ASP A 22 -24.13 19.69 -7.24
CA ASP A 22 -25.10 20.54 -7.94
C ASP A 22 -26.01 19.72 -8.89
N GLU A 23 -25.51 18.58 -9.39
CA GLU A 23 -26.30 17.61 -10.17
C GLU A 23 -27.20 16.70 -9.31
N GLY A 24 -27.08 16.74 -7.98
CA GLY A 24 -27.89 15.99 -7.03
C GLY A 24 -27.10 14.99 -6.17
N TRP A 25 -27.66 14.65 -5.01
CA TRP A 25 -27.00 13.79 -4.02
C TRP A 25 -26.72 12.37 -4.56
N GLN A 26 -27.54 11.86 -5.48
CA GLN A 26 -27.34 10.58 -6.16
C GLN A 26 -26.01 10.56 -6.91
N ALA A 27 -25.60 11.67 -7.54
CA ALA A 27 -24.36 11.77 -8.28
C ALA A 27 -23.15 11.66 -7.34
N GLN A 28 -23.20 12.31 -6.18
CA GLN A 28 -22.15 12.19 -5.17
C GLN A 28 -22.06 10.77 -4.59
N LEU A 29 -23.21 10.14 -4.28
CA LEU A 29 -23.23 8.75 -3.78
C LEU A 29 -22.67 7.77 -4.81
N VAL A 30 -23.11 7.87 -6.07
CA VAL A 30 -22.58 7.03 -7.16
C VAL A 30 -21.08 7.27 -7.34
N ALA A 31 -20.62 8.52 -7.37
CA ALA A 31 -19.19 8.82 -7.51
C ALA A 31 -18.35 8.23 -6.36
N LEU A 32 -18.82 8.35 -5.11
CA LEU A 32 -18.16 7.75 -3.95
C LEU A 32 -18.12 6.23 -4.08
N TYR A 33 -19.24 5.61 -4.44
CA TYR A 33 -19.33 4.17 -4.66
C TYR A 33 -18.36 3.71 -5.75
N LEU A 34 -18.30 4.39 -6.90
CA LEU A 34 -17.32 4.10 -7.95
C LEU A 34 -15.87 4.19 -7.44
N MET A 35 -15.59 5.03 -6.43
CA MET A 35 -14.25 5.15 -5.85
C MET A 35 -13.89 4.06 -4.83
N SER A 36 -14.90 3.50 -4.16
CA SER A 36 -14.75 2.61 -3.01
C SER A 36 -15.36 1.22 -3.19
N SER A 37 -15.96 0.92 -4.35
CA SER A 37 -16.62 -0.36 -4.61
C SER A 37 -15.69 -1.54 -4.33
N PRO A 38 -16.20 -2.66 -3.78
CA PRO A 38 -15.42 -3.89 -3.60
C PRO A 38 -14.83 -4.42 -4.92
N GLN A 39 -15.46 -4.08 -6.05
CA GLN A 39 -15.02 -4.47 -7.40
C GLN A 39 -13.97 -3.51 -7.99
N ALA A 40 -13.74 -2.35 -7.38
CA ALA A 40 -12.86 -1.32 -7.93
C ALA A 40 -11.38 -1.70 -7.81
N ASN A 41 -10.65 -1.60 -8.92
CA ASN A 41 -9.18 -1.68 -8.94
C ASN A 41 -8.54 -0.28 -8.81
N MET A 42 -7.20 -0.22 -8.79
CA MET A 42 -6.51 1.07 -8.64
C MET A 42 -6.48 1.91 -9.94
N THR A 43 -6.69 1.29 -11.10
CA THR A 43 -6.69 1.98 -12.40
C THR A 43 -8.01 2.73 -12.63
N GLY A 44 -9.10 2.22 -12.05
CA GLY A 44 -10.45 2.75 -12.21
C GLY A 44 -11.11 2.34 -13.51
N LEU A 45 -10.53 1.40 -14.25
CA LEU A 45 -11.17 0.73 -15.38
C LEU A 45 -11.44 -0.72 -14.96
N TYR A 46 -12.71 -1.06 -14.72
CA TYR A 46 -13.09 -2.37 -14.17
C TYR A 46 -14.54 -2.73 -14.48
N TYR A 47 -14.89 -4.00 -14.27
CA TYR A 47 -16.22 -4.53 -14.46
C TYR A 47 -17.14 -4.19 -13.28
N LEU A 48 -18.28 -3.56 -13.55
CA LEU A 48 -19.25 -3.16 -12.54
C LEU A 48 -20.69 -3.21 -13.08
N PRO A 49 -21.38 -4.35 -12.96
CA PRO A 49 -22.81 -4.43 -13.23
C PRO A 49 -23.64 -3.53 -12.31
N LYS A 50 -24.65 -2.87 -12.89
CA LYS A 50 -25.65 -2.09 -12.12
C LYS A 50 -26.30 -2.84 -10.96
N PRO A 51 -26.60 -4.16 -11.03
CA PRO A 51 -27.13 -4.88 -9.89
C PRO A 51 -26.28 -4.80 -8.61
N PHE A 52 -24.95 -4.75 -8.72
CA PHE A 52 -24.08 -4.56 -7.55
C PHE A 52 -24.26 -3.17 -6.95
N MET A 53 -24.30 -2.13 -7.80
CA MET A 53 -24.56 -0.76 -7.36
C MET A 53 -25.92 -0.65 -6.66
N LEU A 54 -26.98 -1.22 -7.23
CA LEU A 54 -28.32 -1.20 -6.64
C LEU A 54 -28.35 -1.87 -5.27
N ALA A 55 -27.83 -3.10 -5.19
CA ALA A 55 -27.84 -3.89 -3.96
C ALA A 55 -27.04 -3.22 -2.83
N GLU A 56 -25.88 -2.63 -3.15
CA GLU A 56 -24.96 -2.12 -2.14
C GLU A 56 -25.26 -0.66 -1.74
N THR A 57 -25.81 0.15 -2.65
CA THR A 57 -26.16 1.56 -2.35
C THR A 57 -27.59 1.72 -1.85
N GLY A 58 -28.46 0.74 -2.09
CA GLY A 58 -29.90 0.84 -1.80
C GLY A 58 -30.66 1.81 -2.71
N LEU A 59 -30.02 2.32 -3.77
CA LEU A 59 -30.66 3.21 -4.74
C LEU A 59 -31.72 2.48 -5.56
N SER A 60 -32.77 3.20 -5.94
CA SER A 60 -33.68 2.78 -7.00
C SER A 60 -32.95 2.76 -8.35
N LEU A 61 -33.47 2.01 -9.33
CA LEU A 61 -32.92 2.01 -10.68
C LEU A 61 -32.91 3.41 -11.30
N ASP A 62 -33.95 4.20 -11.04
CA ASP A 62 -34.08 5.58 -11.52
C ASP A 62 -33.02 6.48 -10.88
N ASP A 63 -32.82 6.39 -9.57
CA ASP A 63 -31.82 7.20 -8.87
C ASP A 63 -30.39 6.81 -9.25
N LEU A 64 -30.10 5.52 -9.40
CA LEU A 64 -28.82 5.06 -9.90
C LEU A 64 -28.57 5.57 -11.32
N THR A 65 -29.57 5.50 -12.19
CA THR A 65 -29.47 5.97 -13.58
C THR A 65 -29.22 7.48 -13.61
N LYS A 66 -29.97 8.27 -12.83
CA LYS A 66 -29.75 9.72 -12.69
C LYS A 66 -28.34 10.04 -12.19
N GLY A 67 -27.90 9.38 -11.10
CA GLY A 67 -26.58 9.60 -10.50
C GLY A 67 -25.43 9.21 -11.42
N LEU A 68 -25.55 8.09 -12.13
CA LEU A 68 -24.54 7.64 -13.10
C LEU A 68 -24.47 8.57 -14.32
N GLN A 69 -25.61 9.01 -14.85
CA GLN A 69 -25.64 9.97 -15.95
C GLN A 69 -25.08 11.34 -15.54
N ALA A 70 -25.33 11.79 -14.32
CA ALA A 70 -24.69 13.00 -13.77
C ALA A 70 -23.15 12.84 -13.67
N CYS A 71 -22.66 11.68 -13.22
CA CYS A 71 -21.24 11.37 -13.22
C CYS A 71 -20.62 11.43 -14.63
N ILE A 72 -21.31 10.89 -15.63
CA ILE A 72 -20.87 10.91 -17.02
C ILE A 72 -20.84 12.34 -17.57
N ARG A 73 -21.93 13.11 -17.43
CA ARG A 73 -22.02 14.50 -17.89
C ARG A 73 -20.99 15.41 -17.23
N SER A 74 -20.68 15.18 -15.95
CA SER A 74 -19.65 15.91 -15.21
C SER A 74 -18.21 15.53 -15.61
N GLY A 75 -18.04 14.56 -16.52
CA GLY A 75 -16.74 14.04 -16.92
C GLY A 75 -16.03 13.24 -15.82
N PHE A 76 -16.76 12.75 -14.82
CA PHE A 76 -16.19 11.96 -13.73
C PHE A 76 -15.87 10.53 -14.16
N CYS A 77 -16.76 9.91 -14.93
CA CYS A 77 -16.59 8.54 -15.42
C CYS A 77 -17.22 8.32 -16.80
N GLN A 78 -16.99 7.15 -17.38
CA GLN A 78 -17.76 6.55 -18.46
C GLN A 78 -18.30 5.19 -18.02
N TYR A 79 -19.44 4.77 -18.59
CA TYR A 79 -20.05 3.47 -18.34
C TYR A 79 -20.57 2.87 -19.63
N ASP A 80 -20.22 1.62 -19.91
CA ASP A 80 -20.72 0.88 -21.07
C ASP A 80 -21.71 -0.18 -20.62
N GLU A 81 -22.96 -0.07 -21.07
CA GLU A 81 -24.01 -1.01 -20.71
C GLU A 81 -23.74 -2.43 -21.24
N LYS A 82 -23.09 -2.55 -22.41
CA LYS A 82 -22.88 -3.85 -23.07
C LYS A 82 -21.82 -4.68 -22.36
N SER A 83 -20.62 -4.13 -22.18
CA SER A 83 -19.53 -4.79 -21.46
C SER A 83 -19.67 -4.69 -19.94
N ARG A 84 -20.55 -3.81 -19.43
CA ARG A 84 -20.71 -3.48 -18.01
C ARG A 84 -19.41 -2.98 -17.38
N MET A 85 -18.58 -2.32 -18.20
CA MET A 85 -17.32 -1.72 -17.77
C MET A 85 -17.55 -0.28 -17.36
N VAL A 86 -16.90 0.13 -16.27
CA VAL A 86 -16.83 1.52 -15.84
C VAL A 86 -15.40 2.02 -15.94
N TRP A 87 -15.24 3.26 -16.39
CA TRP A 87 -13.96 3.97 -16.35
C TRP A 87 -14.07 5.26 -15.53
N VAL A 88 -13.47 5.30 -14.34
CA VAL A 88 -13.36 6.49 -13.49
C VAL A 88 -12.11 7.28 -13.89
N HIS A 89 -12.31 8.41 -14.58
CA HIS A 89 -11.27 9.02 -15.40
C HIS A 89 -10.00 9.39 -14.67
N GLU A 90 -10.08 9.87 -13.43
CA GLU A 90 -8.92 10.36 -12.66
C GLU A 90 -8.42 9.36 -11.61
N MET A 91 -9.05 8.17 -11.50
CA MET A 91 -8.78 7.25 -10.41
C MET A 91 -7.31 6.78 -10.41
N ALA A 92 -6.76 6.33 -11.54
CA ALA A 92 -5.37 5.88 -11.60
C ALA A 92 -4.39 6.96 -11.12
N ARG A 93 -4.64 8.23 -11.47
CA ARG A 93 -3.81 9.37 -11.04
C ARG A 93 -3.80 9.54 -9.52
N PHE A 94 -4.96 9.43 -8.88
CA PHE A 94 -5.10 9.60 -7.42
C PHE A 94 -4.66 8.35 -6.64
N GLN A 95 -4.94 7.16 -7.15
CA GLN A 95 -4.62 5.91 -6.49
C GLN A 95 -3.16 5.50 -6.66
N ILE A 96 -2.60 5.66 -7.86
CA ILE A 96 -1.27 5.16 -8.20
C ILE A 96 -0.25 6.30 -8.11
N GLY A 97 -0.51 7.41 -8.79
CA GLY A 97 0.30 8.61 -8.74
C GLY A 97 0.21 9.47 -10.00
N LYS A 98 0.66 10.72 -9.90
CA LYS A 98 0.64 11.68 -11.03
C LYS A 98 1.63 11.32 -12.14
N LYS A 99 2.79 10.77 -11.76
CA LYS A 99 3.85 10.34 -12.68
C LYS A 99 4.68 9.27 -11.99
N LEU A 100 4.94 8.16 -12.69
CA LEU A 100 5.82 7.11 -12.24
C LEU A 100 7.22 7.30 -12.84
N LYS A 101 8.21 6.67 -12.20
CA LYS A 101 9.57 6.61 -12.75
C LYS A 101 9.65 5.42 -13.72
N PRO A 102 10.44 5.54 -14.80
CA PRO A 102 10.80 4.36 -15.59
C PRO A 102 11.44 3.33 -14.66
N ARG A 103 10.92 2.09 -14.62
CA ARG A 103 11.26 0.98 -13.70
C ARG A 103 10.55 0.95 -12.33
N ASP A 104 9.54 1.78 -12.11
CA ASP A 104 8.65 1.61 -10.95
C ASP A 104 7.81 0.33 -11.11
N LYS A 105 7.81 -0.56 -10.11
CA LYS A 105 7.03 -1.82 -10.16
C LYS A 105 5.53 -1.60 -10.32
N ARG A 106 5.03 -0.42 -9.93
CA ARG A 106 3.61 -0.06 -10.14
C ARG A 106 3.27 0.10 -11.62
N ALA A 107 4.21 0.52 -12.46
CA ALA A 107 3.99 0.59 -13.91
C ALA A 107 3.74 -0.80 -14.50
N ILE A 108 4.51 -1.80 -14.03
CA ILE A 108 4.30 -3.22 -14.38
C ILE A 108 2.90 -3.66 -13.95
N GLY A 109 2.52 -3.38 -12.70
CA GLY A 109 1.19 -3.70 -12.19
C GLY A 109 0.05 -3.04 -12.97
N VAL A 110 0.23 -1.79 -13.42
CA VAL A 110 -0.74 -1.08 -14.28
C VAL A 110 -0.87 -1.77 -15.64
N GLN A 111 0.24 -2.12 -16.28
CA GLN A 111 0.22 -2.84 -17.55
C GLN A 111 -0.46 -4.20 -17.40
N THR A 112 -0.08 -4.99 -16.40
CA THR A 112 -0.71 -6.30 -16.13
C THR A 112 -2.21 -6.19 -15.87
N GLU A 113 -2.65 -5.21 -15.07
CA GLU A 113 -4.09 -4.99 -14.84
C GLU A 113 -4.81 -4.62 -16.14
N TYR A 114 -4.21 -3.73 -16.95
CA TYR A 114 -4.73 -3.33 -18.26
C TYR A 114 -4.81 -4.51 -19.24
N ASP A 115 -3.82 -5.40 -19.21
CA ASP A 115 -3.75 -6.59 -20.08
C ASP A 115 -4.82 -7.63 -19.72
N ASN A 116 -5.16 -7.73 -18.45
CA ASN A 116 -6.19 -8.67 -17.97
C ASN A 116 -7.63 -8.16 -18.15
N LEU A 117 -7.83 -6.93 -18.64
CA LEU A 117 -9.19 -6.43 -18.88
C LEU A 117 -9.85 -7.17 -20.04
N PRO A 118 -11.16 -7.48 -19.97
CA PRO A 118 -11.90 -7.92 -21.14
C PRO A 118 -11.96 -6.80 -22.18
N ASP A 119 -12.25 -7.15 -23.43
CA ASP A 119 -12.46 -6.15 -24.49
C ASP A 119 -13.56 -5.17 -24.11
N ASN A 120 -13.25 -3.88 -24.22
CA ASN A 120 -14.14 -2.80 -23.82
C ASN A 120 -13.80 -1.51 -24.58
N PRO A 121 -14.75 -0.56 -24.71
CA PRO A 121 -14.58 0.63 -25.52
C PRO A 121 -13.57 1.65 -24.95
N TYR A 122 -13.03 1.43 -23.76
CA TYR A 122 -12.20 2.41 -23.05
C TYR A 122 -10.71 2.11 -23.10
N LEU A 123 -10.28 0.96 -23.66
CA LEU A 123 -8.88 0.53 -23.66
C LEU A 123 -7.94 1.55 -24.31
N GLN A 124 -8.30 2.08 -25.48
CA GLN A 124 -7.47 3.05 -26.19
C GLN A 124 -7.43 4.40 -25.45
N ALA A 125 -8.59 4.94 -25.09
CA ALA A 125 -8.68 6.21 -24.38
C ALA A 125 -7.98 6.18 -23.00
N PHE A 126 -8.06 5.05 -22.30
CA PHE A 126 -7.30 4.83 -21.07
C PHE A 126 -5.79 4.90 -21.33
N TYR A 127 -5.31 4.19 -22.34
CA TYR A 127 -3.90 4.18 -22.71
C TYR A 127 -3.42 5.59 -23.08
N ASP A 128 -4.14 6.30 -23.95
CA ASP A 128 -3.77 7.65 -24.37
C ASP A 128 -3.68 8.62 -23.19
N LYS A 129 -4.61 8.51 -22.24
CA LYS A 129 -4.60 9.35 -21.03
C LYS A 129 -3.41 9.05 -20.11
N TYR A 130 -3.03 7.78 -19.98
CA TYR A 130 -2.17 7.33 -18.88
C TYR A 130 -0.78 6.81 -19.28
N ALA A 131 -0.54 6.47 -20.54
CA ALA A 131 0.66 5.75 -20.96
C ALA A 131 1.95 6.45 -20.56
N VAL A 132 2.05 7.76 -20.83
CA VAL A 132 3.24 8.55 -20.48
C VAL A 132 3.39 8.71 -18.97
N ALA A 133 2.30 8.98 -18.27
CA ALA A 133 2.32 9.27 -16.83
C ALA A 133 2.60 8.01 -15.99
N LEU A 134 2.03 6.87 -16.38
CA LEU A 134 2.14 5.61 -15.66
C LEU A 134 3.20 4.67 -16.26
N CYS A 135 3.94 5.14 -17.27
CA CYS A 135 4.97 4.37 -17.97
C CYS A 135 4.45 3.03 -18.51
N MET A 136 3.27 3.05 -19.14
CA MET A 136 2.72 1.86 -19.81
C MET A 136 3.53 1.55 -21.06
N SER A 137 3.69 0.25 -21.35
CA SER A 137 4.59 -0.23 -22.39
C SER A 137 3.94 -0.20 -23.78
N TYR A 138 2.68 -0.63 -23.90
CA TYR A 138 1.98 -0.72 -25.19
C TYR A 138 0.45 -0.63 -25.02
N SER A 139 -0.24 -0.21 -26.08
CA SER A 139 -1.70 -0.19 -26.16
C SER A 139 -2.22 -1.54 -26.63
N ARG A 140 -3.33 -2.00 -26.04
CA ARG A 140 -4.02 -3.23 -26.48
C ARG A 140 -4.96 -3.01 -27.65
N ALA A 141 -5.39 -1.78 -27.91
CA ALA A 141 -6.29 -1.53 -29.04
C ALA A 141 -5.58 -1.65 -30.41
N ASN A 142 -4.25 -1.82 -30.41
CA ASN A 142 -3.41 -1.91 -31.61
C ASN A 142 -2.69 -3.26 -31.73
N GLU A 143 -3.08 -4.33 -31.01
CA GLU A 143 -2.46 -5.63 -31.27
C GLU A 143 -2.82 -6.12 -32.68
N PRO A 144 -1.81 -6.42 -33.53
CA PRO A 144 -2.04 -7.24 -34.72
C PRO A 144 -2.55 -8.60 -34.24
N ALA A 145 -3.62 -9.09 -34.86
CA ALA A 145 -4.34 -10.31 -34.49
C ALA A 145 -3.51 -11.62 -34.42
N GLU A 146 -2.21 -11.59 -34.67
CA GLU A 146 -1.32 -12.77 -34.65
C GLU A 146 -0.91 -13.23 -33.24
N GLN A 147 -0.85 -12.35 -32.24
CA GLN A 147 -0.42 -12.73 -30.88
C GLN A 147 -1.56 -13.25 -29.98
N ALA A 148 -2.82 -13.01 -30.35
CA ALA A 148 -3.98 -13.62 -29.69
C ALA A 148 -4.11 -15.13 -30.01
N ALA A 149 -3.63 -15.58 -31.18
CA ALA A 149 -3.78 -16.96 -31.64
C ALA A 149 -2.84 -17.97 -30.91
N GLU A 150 -1.69 -17.53 -30.39
CA GLU A 150 -0.79 -18.41 -29.62
C GLU A 150 -1.27 -18.65 -28.18
N ALA A 151 -2.18 -17.82 -27.66
CA ALA A 151 -2.76 -18.00 -26.32
C ALA A 151 -3.97 -18.95 -26.30
N GLU A 152 -4.66 -19.13 -27.43
CA GLU A 152 -5.86 -19.98 -27.56
C GLU A 152 -5.54 -21.43 -28.00
N GLY A 153 -4.27 -21.74 -28.30
CA GLY A 153 -3.82 -23.05 -28.79
C GLY A 153 -3.36 -24.06 -27.73
N LYS A 154 -3.92 -24.05 -26.52
CA LYS A 154 -3.75 -25.14 -25.55
C LYS A 154 -5.10 -25.74 -25.18
N ASP A 155 -5.30 -26.94 -25.70
CA ASP A 155 -6.48 -27.79 -25.59
C ASP A 155 -7.19 -27.72 -24.23
N LEU A 156 -8.51 -27.50 -24.28
CA LEU A 156 -9.45 -27.78 -23.21
C LEU A 156 -9.44 -29.29 -22.91
N PRO A 157 -9.33 -29.72 -21.64
CA PRO A 157 -9.96 -30.96 -21.22
C PRO A 157 -11.41 -30.66 -20.83
N ASP A 158 -12.35 -31.33 -21.52
CA ASP A 158 -13.74 -31.47 -21.15
C ASP A 158 -13.87 -32.03 -19.73
N THR A 159 -14.10 -31.16 -18.75
CA THR A 159 -14.87 -31.46 -17.53
C THR A 159 -15.17 -30.15 -16.82
N LEU A 160 -16.44 -29.79 -16.69
CA LEU A 160 -16.92 -28.78 -15.74
C LEU A 160 -16.57 -29.23 -14.31
N PRO A 161 -15.92 -28.40 -13.47
CA PRO A 161 -15.98 -28.58 -12.03
C PRO A 161 -16.79 -27.45 -11.39
N SER A 162 -17.85 -27.90 -10.74
CA SER A 162 -18.69 -27.20 -9.78
C SER A 162 -17.91 -26.26 -8.84
N ALA A 163 -18.47 -25.06 -8.66
CA ALA A 163 -18.08 -24.07 -7.67
C ALA A 163 -18.24 -24.63 -6.25
N SER A 164 -17.18 -25.20 -5.67
CA SER A 164 -17.16 -25.59 -4.23
C SER A 164 -15.77 -25.73 -3.58
N LYS A 165 -14.66 -25.28 -4.20
CA LYS A 165 -13.31 -25.50 -3.62
C LYS A 165 -12.51 -24.25 -3.24
N LYS A 166 -13.11 -23.05 -3.24
CA LYS A 166 -12.41 -21.83 -2.78
C LYS A 166 -12.62 -21.50 -1.29
N HIS A 167 -13.40 -22.29 -0.55
CA HIS A 167 -13.74 -21.98 0.86
C HIS A 167 -12.96 -22.79 1.91
N ARG A 168 -12.08 -23.73 1.52
CA ARG A 168 -11.43 -24.66 2.48
C ARG A 168 -10.03 -24.26 2.94
N SER A 169 -9.46 -23.18 2.39
CA SER A 169 -8.12 -22.72 2.75
C SER A 169 -8.09 -21.48 3.64
N GLN A 170 -9.25 -20.90 3.98
CA GLN A 170 -9.36 -19.76 4.90
C GLN A 170 -9.79 -20.14 6.31
N GLU A 171 -10.36 -21.34 6.53
CA GLU A 171 -10.68 -21.81 7.89
C GLU A 171 -9.47 -22.36 8.64
N GLN A 172 -8.38 -22.76 7.95
CA GLN A 172 -7.16 -23.27 8.60
C GLN A 172 -6.23 -22.20 9.17
N GLU A 173 -6.42 -20.92 8.82
CA GLU A 173 -5.64 -19.81 9.41
C GLU A 173 -6.35 -19.16 10.62
N GLN A 174 -7.63 -19.47 10.88
CA GLN A 174 -8.36 -18.96 12.06
C GLN A 174 -8.27 -19.87 13.30
N GLU A 175 -7.88 -21.14 13.16
CA GLU A 175 -7.73 -22.05 14.31
C GLU A 175 -6.34 -21.97 14.99
N GLN A 176 -5.34 -21.32 14.38
CA GLN A 176 -3.99 -21.20 14.98
C GLN A 176 -3.79 -19.97 15.88
N GLU A 177 -4.76 -19.06 15.99
CA GLU A 177 -4.70 -17.92 16.91
C GLU A 177 -5.42 -18.15 18.26
N GLN A 178 -6.08 -19.30 18.48
CA GLN A 178 -6.79 -19.57 19.74
C GLN A 178 -6.07 -20.49 20.75
N ASP A 179 -4.86 -20.98 20.48
CA ASP A 179 -4.18 -21.95 21.38
C ASP A 179 -2.91 -21.42 22.10
N LYS A 180 -2.88 -20.13 22.48
CA LYS A 180 -1.89 -19.64 23.45
C LYS A 180 -2.51 -18.68 24.46
N GLY A 181 -3.15 -19.24 25.47
CA GLY A 181 -3.64 -18.45 26.60
C GLY A 181 -4.22 -19.28 27.74
N GLN A 182 -3.47 -20.23 28.29
CA GLN A 182 -3.78 -20.76 29.62
C GLN A 182 -2.52 -20.89 30.49
N ASN A 183 -2.53 -20.18 31.62
CA ASN A 183 -1.98 -20.68 32.87
C ASN A 183 -2.87 -20.17 34.03
N PRO A 184 -2.96 -20.90 35.17
CA PRO A 184 -4.21 -20.97 35.94
C PRO A 184 -4.28 -20.09 37.19
N ALA A 185 -5.54 -19.93 37.62
CA ALA A 185 -6.05 -19.82 38.98
C ALA A 185 -5.54 -18.70 39.92
N ASN A 186 -6.48 -17.84 40.31
CA ASN A 186 -6.76 -17.72 41.75
C ASN A 186 -8.24 -17.43 42.05
N THR A 187 -8.70 -18.14 43.07
CA THR A 187 -10.06 -18.35 43.54
C THR A 187 -10.65 -17.14 44.28
N SER A 188 -11.93 -16.84 44.04
CA SER A 188 -12.85 -16.39 45.09
C SER A 188 -14.30 -16.57 44.60
N VAL A 189 -15.13 -17.05 45.50
CA VAL A 189 -16.47 -17.62 45.31
C VAL A 189 -17.50 -16.74 46.01
N LEU A 190 -18.77 -16.84 45.57
CA LEU A 190 -20.05 -16.48 46.25
C LEU A 190 -20.46 -14.98 46.16
N ALA A 191 -21.71 -14.58 45.97
CA ALA A 191 -22.98 -15.30 45.83
C ALA A 191 -24.08 -14.42 45.19
N VAL A 192 -24.99 -15.14 44.52
CA VAL A 192 -26.41 -14.99 44.16
C VAL A 192 -27.26 -13.89 44.83
N ALA A 193 -28.18 -13.34 44.04
CA ALA A 193 -29.64 -13.09 44.28
C ALA A 193 -30.06 -11.68 43.79
N SER A 194 -30.78 -11.55 42.68
CA SER A 194 -32.25 -11.73 42.52
C SER A 194 -33.05 -10.45 42.80
N ASP A 195 -33.74 -10.03 41.74
CA ASP A 195 -35.16 -9.67 41.69
C ASP A 195 -35.58 -8.21 41.47
N ALA A 196 -36.53 -8.14 40.53
CA ALA A 196 -37.59 -7.21 40.21
C ALA A 196 -37.54 -5.74 40.66
N GLY A 197 -37.89 -4.89 39.69
CA GLY A 197 -39.23 -4.30 39.78
C GLY A 197 -39.34 -2.78 39.74
N ASN A 198 -39.89 -2.33 38.61
CA ASN A 198 -41.00 -1.37 38.55
C ASN A 198 -40.70 0.15 38.58
N ALA A 199 -40.78 0.70 37.37
CA ALA A 199 -41.67 1.78 36.91
C ALA A 199 -41.75 3.17 37.59
N SER A 200 -41.74 4.14 36.66
CA SER A 200 -42.60 5.32 36.58
C SER A 200 -42.18 6.56 37.38
N SER A 201 -41.91 7.65 36.64
CA SER A 201 -42.91 8.70 36.41
C SER A 201 -42.26 10.08 36.22
N GLY A 202 -42.79 10.82 35.23
CA GLY A 202 -42.85 12.29 35.23
C GLY A 202 -41.58 12.99 34.75
N GLY A 203 -41.56 13.82 33.71
CA GLY A 203 -42.64 14.55 33.06
C GLY A 203 -42.43 16.06 33.23
N GLY A 204 -42.41 16.78 32.11
CA GLY A 204 -42.54 18.25 32.04
C GLY A 204 -41.22 18.97 31.75
N LYS A 205 -41.03 19.49 30.53
CA LYS A 205 -41.42 20.86 30.06
C LYS A 205 -40.51 21.93 30.69
N GLN A 206 -40.00 22.95 30.01
CA GLN A 206 -40.27 23.60 28.71
C GLN A 206 -39.08 24.56 28.47
N ALA A 207 -38.67 24.81 27.22
CA ALA A 207 -38.76 26.12 26.51
C ALA A 207 -38.12 27.33 27.25
N SER A 208 -37.39 28.26 26.65
CA SER A 208 -37.10 28.66 25.27
C SER A 208 -36.26 29.95 25.34
N ALA A 209 -35.54 30.27 24.24
CA ALA A 209 -35.38 31.64 23.69
C ALA A 209 -34.63 32.69 24.57
N THR A 210 -33.88 33.69 24.08
CA THR A 210 -33.69 34.35 22.77
C THR A 210 -32.59 35.42 22.92
N GLY A 211 -32.07 35.90 21.79
CA GLY A 211 -31.58 37.29 21.57
C GLY A 211 -30.06 37.47 21.68
N ASP A 212 -29.35 37.76 20.59
CA ASP A 212 -29.13 39.11 19.97
C ASP A 212 -28.20 39.99 20.82
N ALA A 213 -27.25 40.79 20.32
CA ALA A 213 -26.70 41.11 19.01
C ALA A 213 -25.48 42.04 19.23
N ALA A 214 -24.61 42.15 18.21
CA ALA A 214 -23.78 43.32 17.84
C ALA A 214 -22.68 43.83 18.82
N ALA A 215 -21.71 44.67 18.45
CA ALA A 215 -20.82 44.87 17.30
C ALA A 215 -19.94 46.10 17.67
N SER A 216 -18.78 46.26 17.01
CA SER A 216 -17.92 47.47 16.97
C SER A 216 -17.01 47.67 18.19
N GLY A 217 -15.74 48.09 18.11
CA GLY A 217 -14.94 48.75 17.08
C GLY A 217 -13.98 49.75 17.77
N THR A 218 -12.92 50.19 17.08
CA THR A 218 -11.88 51.21 17.46
C THR A 218 -10.67 50.67 18.25
N ALA A 219 -9.42 50.66 17.74
CA ALA A 219 -8.50 51.67 17.18
C ALA A 219 -7.41 52.07 18.22
N GLY A 220 -6.14 51.97 17.83
CA GLY A 220 -4.96 52.10 18.71
C GLY A 220 -4.63 53.54 19.17
N PRO A 221 -3.45 53.73 19.78
CA PRO A 221 -2.35 54.23 18.95
C PRO A 221 -0.94 53.65 19.26
N SER A 222 -0.09 53.92 18.27
CA SER A 222 1.36 53.73 18.14
C SER A 222 2.21 54.45 19.21
N LEU A 223 3.46 54.01 19.42
CA LEU A 223 4.70 54.78 19.18
C LEU A 223 5.99 53.97 19.53
N SER A 224 6.90 53.89 18.54
CA SER A 224 8.39 53.96 18.53
C SER A 224 9.22 53.34 19.68
N ASP A 225 10.38 52.70 19.49
CA ASP A 225 11.53 53.15 18.69
C ASP A 225 12.65 52.07 18.57
N SER A 226 13.43 52.17 17.48
CA SER A 226 14.85 51.87 17.26
C SER A 226 15.47 50.45 17.42
N ALA A 227 15.69 49.85 16.24
CA ALA A 227 16.96 49.40 15.65
C ALA A 227 18.12 48.91 16.56
N GLN A 228 18.55 47.66 16.32
CA GLN A 228 19.98 47.34 16.13
C GLN A 228 20.18 46.08 15.27
N SER A 229 21.08 46.23 14.30
CA SER A 229 21.57 45.26 13.34
C SER A 229 22.76 44.51 13.92
N THR A 230 22.75 43.17 13.88
CA THR A 230 23.99 42.37 13.89
C THR A 230 23.84 41.14 12.97
N ALA A 231 24.55 41.23 11.85
CA ALA A 231 25.36 40.22 11.20
C ALA A 231 24.90 38.74 11.19
N ARG A 232 24.71 38.26 9.96
CA ARG A 232 24.76 36.85 9.55
C ARG A 232 25.99 36.15 10.11
N GLU A 233 25.79 35.07 10.85
CA GLU A 233 26.81 34.09 11.16
C GLU A 233 26.52 32.81 10.34
N LYS A 234 27.55 32.37 9.62
CA LYS A 234 27.51 31.29 8.63
C LYS A 234 27.45 29.95 9.36
N ASP A 235 26.56 29.07 8.91
CA ASP A 235 26.58 27.65 9.25
C ASP A 235 27.96 27.02 8.96
N PRO A 236 28.47 26.10 9.81
CA PRO A 236 29.73 25.41 9.58
C PRO A 236 29.68 24.52 8.33
N PRO A 237 30.85 24.23 7.72
CA PRO A 237 30.90 23.67 6.38
C PRO A 237 30.46 22.19 6.37
N ARG A 238 29.74 21.85 5.30
CA ARG A 238 29.35 20.54 4.75
C ARG A 238 30.39 19.39 4.81
N ALA A 239 31.59 19.60 5.35
CA ALA A 239 32.67 18.63 5.45
C ALA A 239 32.43 17.54 6.52
N GLU A 240 31.86 17.87 7.69
CA GLU A 240 31.61 16.86 8.75
C GLU A 240 30.50 15.86 8.37
N ALA A 241 29.51 16.31 7.59
CA ALA A 241 28.41 15.46 7.10
C ALA A 241 28.87 14.40 6.07
N VAL A 242 30.05 14.56 5.47
CA VAL A 242 30.62 13.57 4.51
C VAL A 242 31.33 12.45 5.26
N ALA A 243 31.82 12.69 6.48
CA ALA A 243 32.48 11.68 7.32
C ALA A 243 31.51 10.66 7.96
N MET A 244 30.21 10.96 7.99
CA MET A 244 29.16 10.08 8.57
C MET A 244 28.43 9.20 7.54
N ALA A 245 28.84 9.23 6.27
CA ALA A 245 28.26 8.36 5.26
C ALA A 245 28.71 6.90 5.50
N CYS A 246 27.76 5.96 5.50
CA CYS A 246 28.07 4.53 5.60
C CYS A 246 29.16 4.11 4.58
N PRO A 247 30.31 3.57 5.02
CA PRO A 247 31.46 3.23 4.18
C PRO A 247 31.22 1.91 3.45
N HIS A 248 30.41 1.95 2.39
CA HIS A 248 29.96 0.74 1.68
C HIS A 248 31.13 -0.08 1.12
N GLN A 249 32.13 0.56 0.53
CA GLN A 249 33.22 -0.15 -0.16
C GLN A 249 34.13 -0.86 0.83
N GLU A 250 34.42 -0.23 1.95
CA GLU A 250 35.22 -0.76 3.04
C GLU A 250 34.54 -1.97 3.68
N ILE A 251 33.23 -1.89 3.93
CA ILE A 251 32.46 -3.03 4.47
C ILE A 251 32.39 -4.18 3.46
N ILE A 252 32.26 -3.90 2.16
CA ILE A 252 32.29 -4.93 1.11
C ILE A 252 33.68 -5.59 1.05
N ALA A 253 34.75 -4.81 1.13
CA ALA A 253 36.11 -5.33 1.15
C ALA A 253 36.35 -6.24 2.37
N LEU A 254 35.89 -5.83 3.55
CA LEU A 254 35.91 -6.66 4.77
C LEU A 254 35.13 -7.95 4.59
N TYR A 255 33.94 -7.88 4.00
CA TYR A 255 33.13 -9.06 3.71
C TYR A 255 33.89 -10.05 2.80
N HIS A 256 34.54 -9.58 1.72
CA HIS A 256 35.35 -10.47 0.86
C HIS A 256 36.60 -11.00 1.55
N GLN A 257 37.18 -10.23 2.48
CA GLN A 257 38.36 -10.65 3.24
C GLN A 257 38.02 -11.73 4.27
N VAL A 258 36.94 -11.56 5.03
CA VAL A 258 36.58 -12.44 6.16
C VAL A 258 35.80 -13.67 5.68
N LEU A 259 35.01 -13.54 4.62
CA LEU A 259 34.17 -14.61 4.09
C LEU A 259 34.50 -14.91 2.61
N PRO A 260 35.74 -15.31 2.27
CA PRO A 260 36.15 -15.56 0.89
C PRO A 260 35.40 -16.72 0.21
N GLN A 261 34.84 -17.64 1.00
CA GLN A 261 34.02 -18.76 0.53
C GLN A 261 32.60 -18.34 0.12
N CYS A 262 32.10 -17.20 0.61
CA CYS A 262 30.74 -16.75 0.31
C CYS A 262 30.67 -16.01 -1.05
N PRO A 263 29.47 -15.88 -1.66
CA PRO A 263 29.31 -15.25 -2.97
C PRO A 263 29.84 -13.80 -3.00
N ARG A 264 30.78 -13.54 -3.92
CA ARG A 264 31.34 -12.19 -4.08
C ARG A 264 30.31 -11.21 -4.63
N VAL A 265 30.37 -9.99 -4.11
CA VAL A 265 29.60 -8.86 -4.63
C VAL A 265 30.20 -8.43 -5.97
N ARG A 266 29.47 -8.67 -7.06
CA ARG A 266 29.83 -8.20 -8.41
C ARG A 266 29.20 -6.84 -8.72
N ASP A 267 27.89 -6.73 -8.45
CA ASP A 267 27.14 -5.49 -8.62
C ASP A 267 26.63 -4.96 -7.28
N TRP A 268 26.95 -3.70 -6.95
CA TRP A 268 26.45 -3.04 -5.75
C TRP A 268 25.38 -2.02 -6.08
N THR A 269 24.14 -2.49 -6.21
CA THR A 269 23.00 -1.65 -6.60
C THR A 269 22.54 -0.72 -5.47
N ARG A 270 21.82 0.36 -5.83
CA ARG A 270 21.25 1.32 -4.85
C ARG A 270 20.35 0.63 -3.81
N GLY A 271 19.60 -0.41 -4.19
CA GLY A 271 18.76 -1.17 -3.26
C GLY A 271 19.57 -1.93 -2.20
N ARG A 272 20.67 -2.58 -2.60
CA ARG A 272 21.59 -3.26 -1.67
C ARG A 272 22.26 -2.26 -0.73
N ALA A 273 22.69 -1.11 -1.26
CA ALA A 273 23.28 -0.03 -0.47
C ALA A 273 22.32 0.54 0.59
N VAL A 274 21.02 0.58 0.33
CA VAL A 274 20.02 1.05 1.31
C VAL A 274 19.96 0.12 2.53
N HIS A 275 19.98 -1.19 2.34
CA HIS A 275 19.94 -2.14 3.46
C HIS A 275 21.19 -2.05 4.34
N LEU A 276 22.38 -2.00 3.74
CA LEU A 276 23.62 -1.83 4.49
C LEU A 276 23.64 -0.49 5.25
N ARG A 277 23.25 0.61 4.58
CA ARG A 277 23.15 1.92 5.23
C ARG A 277 22.15 1.93 6.38
N ALA A 278 21.02 1.25 6.22
CA ALA A 278 20.04 1.13 7.29
C ALA A 278 20.65 0.40 8.50
N ARG A 279 21.33 -0.74 8.30
CA ARG A 279 21.99 -1.47 9.41
C ARG A 279 23.07 -0.61 10.11
N TRP A 280 23.83 0.18 9.34
CA TRP A 280 24.83 1.12 9.85
C TRP A 280 24.19 2.22 10.70
N ASN A 281 23.09 2.82 10.25
CA ASN A 281 22.44 3.95 10.91
C ASN A 281 21.59 3.56 12.14
N GLU A 282 21.22 2.29 12.28
CA GLU A 282 20.35 1.83 13.37
C GLU A 282 20.96 1.92 14.77
N ASP A 283 22.28 1.94 14.87
CA ASP A 283 22.96 1.76 16.15
C ASP A 283 24.37 2.38 16.05
N PRO A 284 24.70 3.39 16.88
CA PRO A 284 26.01 4.04 16.87
C PRO A 284 27.18 3.06 17.02
N ALA A 285 27.00 1.95 17.75
CA ALA A 285 28.03 0.93 17.92
C ALA A 285 28.37 0.17 16.63
N ARG A 286 27.56 0.31 15.57
CA ARG A 286 27.80 -0.30 14.25
C ARG A 286 28.47 0.64 13.26
N GLN A 287 28.64 1.91 13.64
CA GLN A 287 29.24 2.95 12.80
C GLN A 287 30.77 2.92 12.86
N ASN A 288 31.35 1.72 12.90
CA ASN A 288 32.79 1.47 12.88
C ASN A 288 33.07 0.14 12.16
N LEU A 289 34.21 0.06 11.50
CA LEU A 289 34.57 -1.12 10.70
C LEU A 289 34.87 -2.36 11.55
N ASP A 290 35.30 -2.18 12.80
CA ASP A 290 35.60 -3.30 13.71
C ASP A 290 34.34 -4.09 14.08
N TYR A 291 33.20 -3.42 14.24
CA TYR A 291 31.92 -4.07 14.43
C TYR A 291 31.58 -4.99 13.26
N TRP A 292 31.75 -4.49 12.02
CA TRP A 292 31.44 -5.28 10.82
C TRP A 292 32.40 -6.44 10.63
N ARG A 293 33.69 -6.26 10.96
CA ARG A 293 34.66 -7.36 11.00
C ARG A 293 34.21 -8.45 11.99
N LYS A 294 33.91 -8.10 13.24
CA LYS A 294 33.41 -9.04 14.26
C LYS A 294 32.12 -9.72 13.84
N PHE A 295 31.21 -8.98 13.21
CA PHE A 295 29.97 -9.54 12.67
C PHE A 295 30.24 -10.58 11.57
N PHE A 296 31.16 -10.32 10.64
CA PHE A 296 31.53 -11.30 9.62
C PHE A 296 32.31 -12.49 10.18
N GLU A 297 33.14 -12.28 11.20
CA GLU A 297 33.84 -13.37 11.92
C GLU A 297 32.85 -14.27 12.66
N TYR A 298 31.83 -13.68 13.29
CA TYR A 298 30.73 -14.43 13.90
C TYR A 298 29.97 -15.25 12.85
N VAL A 299 29.62 -14.65 11.70
CA VAL A 299 29.01 -15.37 10.57
C VAL A 299 29.91 -16.50 10.06
N ALA A 300 31.24 -16.30 10.07
CA ALA A 300 32.21 -17.32 9.68
C ALA A 300 32.19 -18.54 10.61
N GLY A 301 31.64 -18.42 11.83
CA GLY A 301 31.42 -19.53 12.75
C GLY A 301 30.30 -20.47 12.32
N SER A 302 29.28 -19.98 11.63
CA SER A 302 28.10 -20.79 11.24
C SER A 302 28.40 -21.72 10.07
N ALA A 303 28.18 -23.02 10.24
CA ALA A 303 28.30 -24.00 9.16
C ALA A 303 27.23 -23.78 8.07
N PHE A 304 26.02 -23.40 8.46
CA PHE A 304 24.92 -23.15 7.53
C PHE A 304 25.15 -21.92 6.66
N LEU A 305 25.50 -20.77 7.26
CA LEU A 305 25.67 -19.51 6.50
C LEU A 305 26.88 -19.54 5.57
N THR A 306 27.85 -20.41 5.83
CA THR A 306 29.09 -20.57 5.06
C THR A 306 29.10 -21.79 4.14
N GLY A 307 27.98 -22.50 4.00
CA GLY A 307 27.85 -23.64 3.10
C GLY A 307 28.59 -24.91 3.53
N ARG A 308 29.09 -24.96 4.77
CA ARG A 308 29.74 -26.14 5.36
C ARG A 308 28.74 -27.14 5.96
N ALA A 309 27.49 -26.72 6.21
CA ALA A 309 26.44 -27.63 6.66
C ALA A 309 26.06 -28.60 5.54
N GLN A 310 25.93 -29.88 5.90
CA GLN A 310 25.56 -30.94 4.98
C GLN A 310 24.04 -30.92 4.77
N LEU A 311 23.59 -30.81 3.52
CA LEU A 311 22.17 -30.88 3.20
C LEU A 311 21.66 -32.30 3.45
N ALA A 312 20.71 -32.46 4.36
CA ALA A 312 20.01 -33.71 4.57
C ALA A 312 19.12 -34.00 3.34
N GLY A 313 19.60 -34.86 2.44
CA GLY A 313 18.85 -35.38 1.30
C GLY A 313 19.56 -35.26 -0.05
N GLY A 314 20.10 -36.38 -0.51
CA GLY A 314 20.22 -36.78 -1.93
C GLY A 314 20.86 -35.80 -2.93
N THR A 315 22.08 -36.15 -3.36
CA THR A 315 22.66 -35.91 -4.70
C THR A 315 22.30 -34.61 -5.44
N GLY A 316 23.22 -33.63 -5.39
CA GLY A 316 23.37 -32.61 -6.43
C GLY A 316 22.95 -31.18 -6.06
N LYS A 317 22.35 -30.93 -4.90
CA LYS A 317 22.02 -29.56 -4.46
C LYS A 317 23.24 -28.89 -3.81
N ARG A 318 23.57 -27.68 -4.26
CA ARG A 318 24.63 -26.85 -3.65
C ARG A 318 24.20 -26.40 -2.26
N SER A 319 25.10 -26.48 -1.29
CA SER A 319 24.90 -25.93 0.05
C SER A 319 24.60 -24.43 -0.02
N PHE A 320 23.67 -23.97 0.82
CA PHE A 320 23.35 -22.55 0.93
C PHE A 320 24.56 -21.78 1.43
N MET A 321 24.82 -20.61 0.85
CA MET A 321 25.82 -19.66 1.31
C MET A 321 25.21 -18.28 1.33
N ALA A 322 25.31 -17.58 2.47
CA ALA A 322 24.75 -16.25 2.59
C ALA A 322 25.63 -15.23 1.85
N ASP A 323 25.01 -14.42 1.00
CA ASP A 323 25.65 -13.25 0.39
C ASP A 323 25.45 -12.00 1.26
N LEU A 324 26.28 -10.96 1.06
CA LEU A 324 26.21 -9.71 1.84
C LEU A 324 24.83 -9.01 1.74
N ALA A 325 24.18 -9.08 0.59
CA ALA A 325 22.87 -8.47 0.39
C ALA A 325 21.77 -9.21 1.17
N TRP A 326 21.91 -10.54 1.33
CA TRP A 326 21.04 -11.35 2.17
C TRP A 326 21.28 -11.06 3.65
N MET A 327 22.53 -11.00 4.10
CA MET A 327 22.89 -10.73 5.51
C MET A 327 22.39 -9.37 6.00
N THR A 328 22.40 -8.35 5.13
CA THR A 328 22.05 -6.96 5.51
C THR A 328 20.54 -6.67 5.50
N LYS A 329 19.70 -7.62 5.07
CA LYS A 329 18.23 -7.49 5.22
C LYS A 329 17.86 -7.51 6.69
N ALA A 330 16.91 -6.65 7.10
CA ALA A 330 16.55 -6.46 8.51
C ALA A 330 16.23 -7.78 9.24
N ILE A 331 15.36 -8.60 8.65
CA ILE A 331 14.94 -9.89 9.22
C ILE A 331 16.15 -10.82 9.38
N ASN A 332 16.97 -10.97 8.34
CA ASN A 332 18.11 -11.89 8.38
C ASN A 332 19.21 -11.41 9.33
N PHE A 333 19.48 -10.11 9.36
CA PHE A 333 20.43 -9.50 10.26
C PHE A 333 20.04 -9.74 11.73
N ALA A 334 18.75 -9.61 12.05
CA ALA A 334 18.22 -9.95 13.37
C ALA A 334 18.40 -11.44 13.70
N LYS A 335 17.99 -12.34 12.79
CA LYS A 335 18.15 -13.79 12.99
C LYS A 335 19.60 -14.23 13.22
N ILE A 336 20.55 -13.63 12.50
CA ILE A 336 21.98 -13.87 12.71
C ILE A 336 22.36 -13.43 14.13
N ARG A 337 22.03 -12.20 14.52
CA ARG A 337 22.36 -11.66 15.85
C ARG A 337 21.68 -12.39 17.01
N GLU A 338 20.55 -13.05 16.75
CA GLU A 338 19.80 -13.86 17.71
C GLU A 338 20.33 -15.31 17.82
N GLY A 339 21.39 -15.67 17.10
CA GLY A 339 21.98 -17.02 17.18
C GLY A 339 21.18 -18.11 16.47
N GLN A 340 20.21 -17.76 15.60
CA GLN A 340 19.38 -18.76 14.91
C GLN A 340 20.15 -19.67 13.94
N TYR A 341 21.43 -19.35 13.67
CA TYR A 341 22.31 -20.09 12.77
C TYR A 341 23.61 -20.54 13.43
N ASP A 342 23.66 -20.52 14.76
CA ASP A 342 24.76 -21.11 15.51
C ASP A 342 24.77 -22.64 15.30
N ASN A 343 25.94 -23.25 15.44
CA ASN A 343 26.13 -24.69 15.16
C ASN A 343 25.52 -25.60 16.23
#